data_AF-Q98FX0-F1
#
_entry.id   AF-Q98FX0-F1
#
_cell.length_a   1.000
_cell.length_b   1.000
_cell.length_c   1.000
_cell.angle_alpha   90.00
_cell.angle_beta   90.00
_cell.angle_gamma   90.00
#
_symmetry.space_group_name_H-M   'P 1'
#
loop_
_entity.id
_entity.type
_entity.pdbx_description
1 polymer ?
#
loop_
_entity_poly.entity_id
_entity_poly.type
_entity_poly.pdbx_seq_one_letter_code
_entity_poly.pdbx_strand_id
1 'polypeptide(L)'
;MHWHFGIRLLHWLTVAAFAAQIAIAFGPMRGPGMTMMNWLPLHMSIGVTILAVIVLRLCWRSFTQAPVRPTSRFVRFATAFFHMFLYVTILAVLITGWLGYRPMPFMPPARLFGTLPVPLAPSVGALSARGFAFVHQKLVWIMLGLVGIHVLAAMVHLVLLRDGVMRSMVFGRPRTAPRE
;
A
#
# COMPACT_ATOMS: atom_id res chain seq x y z
N MET A 1 17.04 -6.82 -16.85
CA MET A 1 16.25 -5.61 -17.15
C MET A 1 15.60 -5.09 -15.87
N HIS A 2 15.67 -3.78 -15.62
CA HIS A 2 15.06 -3.13 -14.45
C HIS A 2 13.69 -2.57 -14.80
N TRP A 3 12.79 -2.47 -13.83
CA TRP A 3 11.58 -1.66 -14.00
C TRP A 3 11.95 -0.20 -14.19
N HIS A 4 11.07 0.54 -14.86
CA HIS A 4 11.19 2.00 -15.00
C HIS A 4 11.43 2.64 -13.62
N PHE A 5 12.32 3.63 -13.55
CA PHE A 5 12.70 4.28 -12.30
C PHE A 5 11.48 4.76 -11.50
N GLY A 6 10.51 5.39 -12.17
CA GLY A 6 9.26 5.84 -11.54
C GLY A 6 8.48 4.72 -10.84
N ILE A 7 8.37 3.53 -11.44
CA ILE A 7 7.67 2.39 -10.81
C ILE A 7 8.39 1.93 -9.55
N ARG A 8 9.73 1.87 -9.60
CA ARG A 8 10.54 1.47 -8.44
C ARG A 8 10.39 2.48 -7.31
N LEU A 9 10.52 3.77 -7.62
CA LEU A 9 10.33 4.84 -6.65
C LEU A 9 8.95 4.78 -6.00
N LEU A 10 7.88 4.71 -6.79
CA LEU A 10 6.52 4.64 -6.28
C LEU A 10 6.29 3.37 -5.44
N HIS A 11 6.86 2.23 -5.84
CA HIS A 11 6.78 1.01 -5.05
C HIS A 11 7.44 1.17 -3.67
N TRP A 12 8.68 1.67 -3.61
CA TRP A 12 9.38 1.85 -2.35
C TRP A 12 8.76 2.95 -1.47
N LEU A 13 8.19 3.99 -2.07
CA LEU A 13 7.37 4.97 -1.35
C LEU A 13 6.13 4.33 -0.74
N THR A 14 5.43 3.44 -1.47
CA THR A 14 4.31 2.67 -0.89
C THR A 14 4.79 1.81 0.27
N VAL A 15 5.93 1.12 0.15
CA VAL A 15 6.48 0.27 1.22
C VAL A 15 6.78 1.10 2.47
N ALA A 16 7.47 2.23 2.33
CA ALA A 16 7.79 3.12 3.45
C ALA A 16 6.53 3.70 4.11
N ALA A 17 5.58 4.19 3.32
CA ALA A 17 4.32 4.72 3.83
C ALA A 17 3.48 3.65 4.52
N PHE A 18 3.44 2.43 3.98
CA PHE A 18 2.73 1.29 4.59
C PHE A 18 3.39 0.84 5.90
N ALA A 19 4.72 0.82 5.97
CA ALA A 19 5.44 0.56 7.23
C ALA A 19 5.10 1.61 8.30
N ALA A 20 5.06 2.89 7.93
CA ALA A 20 4.62 3.97 8.82
C ALA A 20 3.17 3.77 9.29
N GLN A 21 2.27 3.33 8.41
CA GLN A 21 0.89 3.02 8.80
C GLN A 21 0.81 1.91 9.84
N ILE A 22 1.58 0.83 9.66
CA ILE A 22 1.63 -0.26 10.64
C ILE A 22 2.16 0.25 11.98
N ALA A 23 3.28 0.99 11.96
CA ALA A 23 3.89 1.52 13.17
C ALA A 23 2.92 2.40 13.96
N ILE A 24 2.18 3.29 13.28
CA ILE A 24 1.21 4.18 13.93
C ILE A 24 -0.01 3.40 14.43
N ALA A 25 -0.58 2.52 13.60
CA ALA A 25 -1.82 1.79 13.89
C ALA A 25 -1.67 0.75 15.02
N PHE A 26 -0.50 0.09 15.09
CA PHE A 26 -0.22 -0.92 16.12
C PHE A 26 0.58 -0.36 17.31
N GLY A 27 1.15 0.83 17.19
CA GLY A 27 1.83 1.53 18.27
C GLY A 27 0.92 2.56 18.95
N PRO A 28 1.15 3.87 18.73
CA PRO A 28 0.52 4.95 19.51
C PRO A 28 -1.01 4.98 19.44
N MET A 29 -1.63 4.54 18.34
CA MET A 29 -3.10 4.50 18.24
C MET A 29 -3.75 3.48 19.18
N ARG A 30 -2.98 2.51 19.70
CA ARG A 30 -3.43 1.56 20.73
C ARG A 30 -3.04 1.99 22.14
N GLY A 31 -2.46 3.18 22.28
CA GLY A 31 -2.11 3.76 23.58
C GLY A 31 -3.35 4.16 24.41
N PRO A 32 -3.13 4.53 25.68
CA PRO A 32 -4.20 4.92 26.58
C PRO A 32 -4.79 6.30 26.25
N GLY A 33 -6.02 6.54 26.72
CA GLY A 33 -6.67 7.85 26.64
C GLY A 33 -6.95 8.31 25.20
N MET A 34 -6.53 9.54 24.87
CA MET A 34 -6.84 10.19 23.58
C MET A 34 -5.77 9.95 22.51
N THR A 35 -4.82 9.03 22.70
CA THR A 35 -3.73 8.84 21.72
C THR A 35 -4.28 8.46 20.33
N MET A 36 -5.31 7.61 20.26
CA MET A 36 -5.97 7.31 18.98
C MET A 36 -6.43 8.59 18.26
N MET A 37 -7.10 9.51 18.97
CA MET A 37 -7.61 10.76 18.39
C MET A 37 -6.48 11.68 17.93
N ASN A 38 -5.36 11.71 18.66
CA ASN A 38 -4.20 12.54 18.30
C ASN A 38 -3.45 12.01 17.07
N TRP A 39 -3.39 10.69 16.89
CA TRP A 39 -2.65 10.05 15.81
C TRP A 39 -3.49 9.75 14.56
N LEU A 40 -4.82 9.73 14.70
CA LEU A 40 -5.75 9.49 13.59
C LEU A 40 -5.58 10.48 12.41
N PRO A 41 -5.36 11.80 12.60
CA PRO A 41 -5.11 12.72 11.49
C PRO A 41 -3.87 12.35 10.66
N LEU A 42 -2.78 11.94 11.34
CA LEU A 42 -1.57 11.51 10.65
C LEU A 42 -1.78 10.17 9.92
N HIS A 43 -2.47 9.22 10.57
CA HIS A 43 -2.86 7.95 9.96
C HIS A 43 -3.70 8.16 8.68
N MET A 44 -4.68 9.05 8.72
CA MET A 44 -5.48 9.40 7.55
C MET A 44 -4.65 10.08 6.45
N SER A 45 -3.75 10.99 6.84
CA SER A 45 -2.87 11.71 5.90
C SER A 45 -1.99 10.74 5.11
N ILE A 46 -1.33 9.80 5.80
CA ILE A 46 -0.52 8.76 5.17
C ILE A 46 -1.38 7.83 4.31
N GLY A 47 -2.61 7.52 4.74
CA GLY A 47 -3.55 6.72 3.96
C GLY A 47 -3.88 7.36 2.62
N VAL A 48 -4.17 8.66 2.61
CA VAL A 48 -4.41 9.43 1.38
C VAL A 48 -3.14 9.52 0.53
N THR A 49 -1.96 9.66 1.13
CA THR A 49 -0.69 9.59 0.38
C THR A 49 -0.52 8.23 -0.31
N ILE A 50 -0.81 7.11 0.38
CA ILE A 50 -0.74 5.78 -0.22
C ILE A 50 -1.72 5.66 -1.39
N LEU A 51 -2.95 6.19 -1.26
CA LEU A 51 -3.93 6.23 -2.35
C LEU A 51 -3.35 6.93 -3.58
N ALA A 52 -2.81 8.14 -3.40
CA ALA A 52 -2.24 8.93 -4.48
C ALA A 52 -1.06 8.22 -5.16
N VAL A 53 -0.14 7.64 -4.36
CA VAL A 53 1.02 6.90 -4.87
C VAL A 53 0.59 5.65 -5.66
N ILE A 54 -0.43 4.93 -5.20
CA ILE A 54 -0.93 3.73 -5.90
C ILE A 54 -1.62 4.09 -7.20
N VAL A 55 -2.47 5.12 -7.21
CA VAL A 55 -3.10 5.61 -8.45
C VAL A 55 -2.02 6.01 -9.46
N LEU A 56 -1.05 6.82 -9.03
CA LEU A 56 0.05 7.23 -9.89
C LEU A 56 0.86 6.02 -10.39
N ARG A 57 1.08 5.01 -9.54
CA ARG A 57 1.79 3.78 -9.92
C ARG A 57 1.00 2.97 -10.96
N LEU A 58 -0.31 2.87 -10.83
CA LEU A 58 -1.16 2.16 -11.80
C LEU A 58 -1.18 2.90 -13.14
N CYS A 59 -1.31 4.23 -13.14
CA CYS A 59 -1.18 5.06 -14.34
C CYS A 59 0.20 4.90 -14.98
N TRP A 60 1.27 4.95 -14.19
CA TRP A 60 2.63 4.79 -14.75
C TRP A 60 2.84 3.39 -15.35
N ARG A 61 2.24 2.37 -14.73
CA ARG A 61 2.30 0.99 -15.22
C ARG A 61 1.55 0.81 -16.55
N SER A 62 0.47 1.54 -16.81
CA SER A 62 -0.20 1.46 -18.11
C SER A 62 0.64 2.03 -19.26
N PHE A 63 1.60 2.90 -18.97
CA PHE A 63 2.49 3.50 -19.98
C PHE A 63 3.89 2.87 -20.05
N THR A 64 4.19 1.86 -19.22
CA THR A 64 5.53 1.26 -19.17
C THR A 64 5.51 -0.24 -19.38
N GLN A 65 6.49 -0.74 -20.13
CA GLN A 65 6.61 -2.16 -20.42
C GLN A 65 7.17 -2.93 -19.22
N ALA A 66 6.56 -4.08 -18.94
CA ALA A 66 7.07 -5.00 -17.93
C ALA A 66 8.37 -5.66 -18.42
N PRO A 67 9.40 -5.82 -17.56
CA PRO A 67 10.58 -6.59 -17.90
C PRO A 67 10.19 -8.02 -18.32
N VAL A 68 10.58 -8.41 -19.53
CA VAL A 68 10.31 -9.76 -20.03
C VAL A 68 11.14 -10.77 -19.23
N ARG A 69 10.46 -11.81 -18.71
CA ARG A 69 11.11 -12.94 -18.05
C ARG A 69 10.53 -14.25 -18.57
N PRO A 70 11.37 -15.22 -18.98
CA PRO A 70 10.91 -16.54 -19.35
C PRO A 70 10.28 -17.22 -18.13
N THR A 71 8.96 -17.31 -18.12
CA THR A 71 8.15 -17.86 -17.02
C THR A 71 6.96 -18.61 -17.60
N SER A 72 6.56 -19.71 -16.97
CA SER A 72 5.42 -20.50 -17.42
C SER A 72 4.14 -19.65 -17.42
N ARG A 73 3.17 -19.99 -18.29
CA ARG A 73 1.91 -19.24 -18.38
C ARG A 73 1.17 -19.22 -17.04
N PHE A 74 1.22 -20.34 -16.32
CA PHE A 74 0.64 -20.49 -14.99
C PHE A 74 1.26 -19.52 -13.97
N VAL A 75 2.59 -19.44 -13.89
CA VAL A 75 3.29 -18.55 -12.95
C VAL A 75 2.98 -17.08 -13.26
N ARG A 76 2.90 -16.70 -14.54
CA ARG A 76 2.50 -15.34 -14.93
C ARG A 76 1.08 -15.01 -14.50
N PHE A 77 0.14 -15.92 -14.73
CA PHE A 77 -1.26 -15.74 -14.33
C PHE A 77 -1.38 -15.61 -12.81
N ALA A 78 -0.79 -16.53 -12.05
CA ALA A 78 -0.79 -16.50 -10.59
C ALA A 78 -0.20 -15.19 -10.04
N THR A 79 0.93 -14.75 -10.63
CA THR A 79 1.56 -13.47 -10.26
C THR A 79 0.63 -12.29 -10.55
N ALA A 80 0.01 -12.24 -11.73
CA ALA A 80 -0.90 -11.17 -12.11
C ALA A 80 -2.14 -11.12 -11.21
N PHE A 81 -2.74 -12.29 -10.94
CA PHE A 81 -3.90 -12.43 -10.06
C PHE A 81 -3.57 -11.97 -8.64
N PHE A 82 -2.45 -12.42 -8.09
CA PHE A 82 -2.03 -12.02 -6.74
C PHE A 82 -1.79 -10.50 -6.63
N HIS A 83 -1.15 -9.88 -7.63
CA HIS A 83 -0.98 -8.43 -7.64
C HIS A 83 -2.32 -7.70 -7.74
N MET A 84 -3.24 -8.18 -8.59
CA MET A 84 -4.58 -7.61 -8.70
C MET A 84 -5.31 -7.67 -7.35
N PHE A 85 -5.25 -8.82 -6.67
CA PHE A 85 -5.86 -9.00 -5.36
C PHE A 85 -5.27 -8.04 -4.33
N LEU A 86 -3.94 -7.90 -4.28
CA LEU A 86 -3.27 -6.88 -3.44
C LEU A 86 -3.78 -5.47 -3.73
N TYR A 87 -3.85 -5.04 -4.99
CA TYR A 87 -4.34 -3.69 -5.32
C TYR A 87 -5.78 -3.47 -4.88
N VAL A 88 -6.66 -4.43 -5.15
CA VAL A 88 -8.08 -4.35 -4.74
C VAL A 88 -8.18 -4.27 -3.23
N THR A 89 -7.45 -5.10 -2.48
CA THR A 89 -7.49 -5.05 -1.02
C THR A 89 -6.95 -3.70 -0.51
N ILE A 90 -5.90 -3.11 -1.12
CA ILE A 90 -5.39 -1.80 -0.66
C ILE A 90 -6.45 -0.73 -0.86
N LEU A 91 -7.06 -0.67 -2.04
CA LEU A 91 -8.14 0.28 -2.33
C LEU A 91 -9.32 0.08 -1.37
N ALA A 92 -9.70 -1.17 -1.11
CA ALA A 92 -10.77 -1.48 -0.17
C ALA A 92 -10.45 -0.99 1.26
N VAL A 93 -9.22 -1.20 1.75
CA VAL A 93 -8.77 -0.68 3.07
C VAL A 93 -8.89 0.84 3.10
N LEU A 94 -8.41 1.54 2.06
CA LEU A 94 -8.41 3.00 2.00
C LEU A 94 -9.84 3.57 1.98
N ILE A 95 -10.70 3.01 1.13
CA ILE A 95 -12.11 3.43 1.00
C ILE A 95 -12.87 3.16 2.29
N THR A 96 -12.73 1.98 2.88
CA THR A 96 -13.44 1.63 4.13
C THR A 96 -12.95 2.46 5.32
N GLY A 97 -11.67 2.82 5.37
CA GLY A 97 -11.13 3.72 6.39
C GLY A 97 -11.73 5.12 6.28
N TRP A 98 -11.83 5.66 5.06
CA TRP A 98 -12.47 6.95 4.80
C TRP A 98 -13.97 6.92 5.13
N LEU A 99 -14.69 5.88 4.69
CA LEU A 99 -16.11 5.70 5.00
C LEU A 99 -16.38 5.50 6.51
N GLY A 100 -15.42 4.93 7.24
CA GLY A 100 -15.50 4.73 8.69
C GLY A 100 -15.17 5.97 9.53
N TYR A 101 -14.58 7.01 8.93
CA TYR A 101 -14.24 8.24 9.64
C TYR A 101 -15.45 9.16 9.82
N ARG A 102 -15.70 9.60 11.04
CA ARG A 102 -16.64 10.68 11.35
C ARG A 102 -16.00 11.64 12.37
N PRO A 103 -16.06 12.96 12.14
CA PRO A 103 -15.60 13.94 13.13
C PRO A 103 -16.48 13.84 14.38
N MET A 104 -15.87 14.13 15.53
CA MET A 104 -16.55 14.14 16.84
C MET A 104 -16.50 15.57 17.41
N PRO A 105 -17.40 15.94 18.35
CA PRO A 105 -17.42 17.30 18.91
C PRO A 105 -16.07 17.78 19.48
N PHE A 106 -15.25 16.86 19.99
CA PHE A 106 -13.93 17.14 20.57
C PHE A 106 -12.75 16.77 19.64
N MET A 107 -13.03 16.42 18.38
CA MET A 107 -12.02 16.10 17.37
C MET A 107 -12.28 16.94 16.12
N PRO A 108 -11.44 17.97 15.83
CA PRO A 108 -11.62 18.77 14.63
C PRO A 108 -11.59 17.89 13.37
N PRO A 109 -12.27 18.30 12.28
CA PRO A 109 -12.23 17.57 11.02
C PRO A 109 -10.79 17.29 10.60
N ALA A 110 -10.53 16.06 10.15
CA ALA A 110 -9.20 15.65 9.75
C ALA A 110 -8.67 16.58 8.64
N ARG A 111 -7.45 17.08 8.83
CA ARG A 111 -6.73 17.84 7.82
C ARG A 111 -5.51 17.03 7.40
N LEU A 112 -5.31 16.87 6.10
CA LEU A 112 -4.12 16.26 5.51
C LEU A 112 -2.88 17.02 5.97
N PHE A 113 -2.03 16.37 6.75
CA PHE A 113 -0.83 16.95 7.35
C PHE A 113 -1.08 18.32 8.02
N GLY A 114 -2.27 18.51 8.59
CA GLY A 114 -2.67 19.74 9.26
C GLY A 114 -3.09 20.91 8.34
N THR A 115 -3.04 20.76 7.00
CA THR A 115 -3.24 21.86 6.05
C THR A 115 -4.55 21.76 5.25
N LEU A 116 -4.75 20.68 4.50
CA LEU A 116 -5.88 20.55 3.57
C LEU A 116 -7.05 19.82 4.25
N PRO A 117 -8.29 20.33 4.25
CA PRO A 117 -9.42 19.58 4.81
C PRO A 117 -9.64 18.26 4.06
N VAL A 118 -9.81 17.17 4.79
CA VAL A 118 -10.26 15.89 4.21
C VAL A 118 -11.77 15.98 4.01
N PRO A 119 -12.28 15.72 2.79
CA PRO A 119 -13.73 15.73 2.55
C PRO A 119 -14.40 14.66 3.42
N LEU A 120 -15.56 14.99 3.97
CA LEU A 120 -16.35 14.02 4.71
C LEU A 120 -16.87 12.95 3.77
N ALA A 121 -16.73 11.70 4.19
CA ALA A 121 -17.30 10.59 3.48
C ALA A 121 -18.84 10.69 3.49
N PRO A 122 -19.51 10.41 2.36
CA PRO A 122 -20.96 10.36 2.33
C PRO A 122 -21.49 9.27 3.26
N SER A 123 -22.73 9.42 3.73
CA SER A 123 -23.46 8.32 4.35
C SER A 123 -23.86 7.31 3.28
N VAL A 124 -23.37 6.08 3.39
CA VAL A 124 -23.75 4.98 2.52
C VAL A 124 -24.70 4.08 3.31
N GLY A 125 -25.94 3.89 2.83
CA GLY A 125 -26.98 3.13 3.55
C GLY A 125 -26.63 1.66 3.82
N ALA A 126 -25.56 1.14 3.21
CA ALA A 126 -25.09 -0.23 3.39
C ALA A 126 -24.57 -0.52 4.81
N LEU A 127 -23.84 0.42 5.44
CA LEU A 127 -23.24 0.25 6.77
C LEU A 127 -23.09 1.58 7.51
N SER A 128 -23.12 1.53 8.84
CA SER A 128 -22.73 2.67 9.67
C SER A 128 -21.21 2.92 9.60
N ALA A 129 -20.75 4.11 10.01
CA ALA A 129 -19.32 4.42 10.10
C ALA A 129 -18.56 3.41 10.98
N ARG A 130 -19.17 2.95 12.08
CA ARG A 130 -18.62 1.88 12.94
C ARG A 130 -18.53 0.55 12.18
N GLY A 131 -19.52 0.23 11.36
CA GLY A 131 -19.50 -0.95 10.48
C GLY A 131 -18.35 -0.89 9.48
N PHE A 132 -18.13 0.25 8.83
CA PHE A 132 -16.98 0.43 7.93
C PHE A 132 -15.64 0.35 8.66
N ALA A 133 -15.53 0.90 9.88
CA ALA A 133 -14.32 0.76 10.69
C ALA A 133 -14.01 -0.71 11.05
N PHE A 134 -15.03 -1.50 11.34
CA PHE A 134 -14.87 -2.94 11.57
C PHE A 134 -14.40 -3.68 10.31
N VAL A 135 -15.03 -3.41 9.16
CA VAL A 135 -14.61 -3.99 7.87
C VAL A 135 -13.18 -3.58 7.53
N HIS A 136 -12.83 -2.31 7.72
CA HIS A 136 -11.47 -1.80 7.55
C HIS A 136 -10.46 -2.60 8.37
N GLN A 137 -10.73 -2.85 9.66
CA GLN A 137 -9.87 -3.64 10.52
C GLN A 137 -9.68 -5.08 10.00
N LYS A 138 -10.73 -5.72 9.49
CA LYS A 138 -10.63 -7.06 8.89
C LYS A 138 -9.81 -7.05 7.61
N LEU A 139 -10.02 -6.06 6.75
CA LEU A 139 -9.25 -5.89 5.52
C LEU A 139 -7.77 -5.61 5.80
N VAL A 140 -7.42 -4.91 6.88
CA VAL A 140 -6.03 -4.71 7.30
C VAL A 140 -5.36 -6.04 7.64
N TRP A 141 -6.02 -6.97 8.33
CA TRP A 141 -5.45 -8.30 8.59
C TRP A 141 -5.24 -9.10 7.31
N ILE A 142 -6.20 -9.06 6.38
CA ILE A 142 -6.05 -9.70 5.06
C ILE A 142 -4.87 -9.07 4.31
N MET A 143 -4.76 -7.74 4.31
CA MET A 143 -3.66 -7.00 3.70
C MET A 143 -2.30 -7.44 4.25
N LEU A 144 -2.16 -7.51 5.59
CA LEU A 144 -0.92 -7.95 6.24
C LEU A 144 -0.54 -9.37 5.82
N GLY A 145 -1.51 -10.29 5.74
CA GLY A 145 -1.27 -11.64 5.23
C GLY A 145 -0.76 -11.65 3.79
N LEU A 146 -1.40 -10.89 2.90
CA LEU A 146 -0.98 -10.78 1.50
C LEU A 146 0.40 -10.13 1.35
N VAL A 147 0.68 -9.07 2.10
CA VAL A 147 2.01 -8.44 2.12
C VAL A 147 3.05 -9.41 2.65
N GLY A 148 2.73 -10.19 3.69
CA GLY A 148 3.61 -11.24 4.20
C GLY A 148 3.96 -12.27 3.13
N ILE A 149 2.95 -12.80 2.42
CA ILE A 149 3.17 -13.73 1.29
C ILE A 149 4.03 -13.07 0.20
N HIS A 150 3.77 -11.80 -0.13
CA HIS A 150 4.53 -11.07 -1.13
C HIS A 150 6.01 -10.95 -0.76
N VAL A 151 6.31 -10.58 0.49
CA VAL A 151 7.68 -10.46 1.01
C VAL A 151 8.36 -11.82 1.06
N LEU A 152 7.68 -12.87 1.51
CA LEU A 152 8.22 -14.23 1.51
C LEU A 152 8.57 -14.71 0.10
N ALA A 153 7.68 -14.50 -0.88
CA ALA A 153 7.96 -14.83 -2.27
C ALA A 153 9.19 -14.05 -2.79
N ALA A 154 9.27 -12.75 -2.49
CA ALA A 154 10.43 -11.92 -2.84
C ALA A 154 11.74 -12.45 -2.22
N MET A 155 11.71 -12.92 -0.97
CA MET A 155 12.84 -13.54 -0.30
C MET A 155 13.22 -14.90 -0.93
N VAL A 156 12.24 -15.73 -1.29
CA VAL A 156 12.47 -16.99 -2.03
C VAL A 156 13.18 -16.71 -3.35
N HIS A 157 12.70 -15.72 -4.11
CA HIS A 157 13.34 -15.29 -5.35
C HIS A 157 14.76 -14.76 -5.14
N LEU A 158 15.02 -14.09 -4.01
CA LEU A 158 16.33 -13.54 -3.68
C LEU A 158 17.34 -14.61 -3.26
N VAL A 159 16.95 -15.50 -2.35
CA VAL A 159 17.86 -16.40 -1.65
C VAL A 159 17.97 -17.75 -2.34
N LEU A 160 16.83 -18.34 -2.69
CA LEU A 160 16.74 -19.70 -3.24
C LEU A 160 16.86 -19.69 -4.77
N LEU A 161 15.97 -18.95 -5.45
CA LEU A 161 15.91 -18.99 -6.92
C LEU A 161 16.99 -18.14 -7.58
N ARG A 162 17.41 -17.05 -6.91
CA ARG A 162 18.44 -16.10 -7.38
C ARG A 162 18.22 -15.61 -8.81
N ASP A 163 16.98 -15.57 -9.27
CA ASP A 163 16.55 -15.28 -10.64
C ASP A 163 16.56 -13.77 -10.97
N GLY A 164 17.02 -12.95 -10.03
CA GLY A 164 17.10 -11.51 -10.17
C GLY A 164 15.75 -10.80 -10.15
N VAL A 165 14.62 -11.42 -9.73
CA VAL A 165 13.32 -10.73 -9.57
C VAL A 165 13.49 -9.50 -8.69
N MET A 166 14.12 -9.66 -7.53
CA MET A 166 14.43 -8.54 -6.63
C MET A 166 15.33 -7.49 -7.27
N ARG A 167 16.30 -7.91 -8.09
CA ARG A 167 17.16 -6.97 -8.82
C ARG A 167 16.36 -6.02 -9.71
N SER A 168 15.22 -6.45 -10.25
CA SER A 168 14.38 -5.57 -11.08
C SER A 168 13.68 -4.44 -10.33
N MET A 169 13.55 -4.55 -9.00
CA MET A 169 12.87 -3.57 -8.14
C MET A 169 13.83 -2.70 -7.32
N VAL A 170 15.08 -3.09 -7.12
CA VAL A 170 16.08 -2.28 -6.41
C VAL A 170 16.67 -1.18 -7.30
N PHE A 171 17.20 -0.13 -6.66
CA PHE A 171 18.00 0.90 -7.32
C PHE A 171 19.43 0.36 -7.50
N GLY A 172 19.84 0.13 -8.75
CA GLY A 172 21.20 -0.31 -9.07
C GLY A 172 21.51 -0.10 -10.54
N ARG A 173 22.75 0.32 -10.85
CA ARG A 173 23.25 0.37 -12.23
C ARG A 173 23.32 -1.05 -12.80
N PRO A 174 22.99 -1.27 -14.09
CA PRO A 174 23.35 -2.52 -14.76
C PRO A 174 24.86 -2.73 -14.60
N ARG A 175 25.31 -3.92 -14.19
CA ARG A 175 26.72 -4.30 -14.42
C ARG A 175 26.90 -4.30 -15.94
N THR A 176 27.49 -3.24 -16.48
CA THR A 176 28.15 -3.31 -17.77
C THR A 176 29.25 -4.35 -17.62
N ALA A 177 29.10 -5.51 -18.26
CA ALA A 177 30.22 -6.42 -18.42
C ALA A 177 31.34 -5.67 -19.16
N PRO A 178 32.62 -5.85 -18.80
CA PRO A 178 33.72 -5.40 -19.64
C PRO A 178 33.51 -6.00 -21.04
N ARG A 179 33.60 -5.15 -22.06
CA ARG A 179 33.74 -5.64 -23.43
C ARG A 179 35.17 -6.14 -23.54
N GLU A 180 35.33 -7.46 -23.64
CA GLU A 180 36.56 -8.08 -24.18
C GLU A 180 36.44 -8.12 -25.70
#